data_AF-A0A7W7Q3E3-F1
#
_entry.id   AF-A0A7W7Q3E3-F1
#
_cell.length_a   1.000
_cell.length_b   1.000
_cell.length_c   1.000
_cell.angle_alpha   90.00
_cell.angle_beta   90.00
_cell.angle_gamma   90.00
#
_symmetry.space_group_name_H-M   'P 1'
#
loop_
_entity.id
_entity.type
_entity.pdbx_description
1 polymer ?
#
loop_
_entity_poly.entity_id
_entity_poly.type
_entity_poly.pdbx_seq_one_letter_code
_entity_poly.pdbx_strand_id
1 'polypeptide(L)'
;MSEHPETGPVPVGLDIVYHEVDSMLVIAVTGEVDLQTAPALHKAVTAGIERTRGEPCVLDLTTVTFLGSAGLTTLVEATSFGEARREPLRIVVDSTVP
;
A
#
# COMPACT_ATOMS: atom_id res chain seq x y z
N MET A 1 -25.34 -4.53 16.77
CA MET A 1 -24.94 -3.15 16.42
C MET A 1 -23.44 -3.18 16.37
N SER A 2 -22.88 -3.50 15.20
CA SER A 2 -21.44 -3.71 15.01
C SER A 2 -20.99 -2.64 14.04
N GLU A 3 -20.25 -1.68 14.58
CA GLU A 3 -19.74 -0.52 13.86
C GLU A 3 -18.74 -1.00 12.80
N HIS A 4 -19.01 -0.64 11.55
CA HIS A 4 -18.08 -0.80 10.43
C HIS A 4 -16.86 0.10 10.68
N PRO A 5 -15.64 -0.30 10.28
CA PRO A 5 -14.50 0.59 10.37
C PRO A 5 -14.73 1.80 9.47
N GLU A 6 -14.66 3.00 10.04
CA GLU A 6 -14.87 4.25 9.34
C GLU A 6 -13.84 4.42 8.22
N THR A 7 -14.32 4.31 6.99
CA THR A 7 -13.60 4.74 5.80
C THR A 7 -13.57 6.27 5.81
N GLY A 8 -12.46 6.86 6.26
CA GLY A 8 -12.18 8.26 5.97
C GLY A 8 -12.26 8.51 4.46
N PRO A 9 -12.55 9.74 4.00
CA PRO A 9 -12.66 10.04 2.58
C PRO A 9 -11.38 9.61 1.89
N VAL A 10 -11.50 8.68 0.94
CA VAL A 10 -10.38 8.31 0.08
C VAL A 10 -10.03 9.56 -0.71
N PRO A 11 -8.80 10.09 -0.61
CA PRO A 11 -8.43 11.27 -1.36
C PRO A 11 -8.69 11.03 -2.85
N VAL A 12 -9.32 12.00 -3.51
CA VAL A 12 -9.68 11.91 -4.93
C VAL A 12 -8.40 11.72 -5.73
N GLY A 13 -8.29 10.64 -6.49
CA GLY A 13 -7.08 10.34 -7.29
C GLY A 13 -6.25 9.14 -6.82
N LEU A 14 -6.65 8.44 -5.74
CA LEU A 14 -6.04 7.17 -5.34
C LEU A 14 -7.11 6.11 -5.07
N ASP A 15 -7.07 5.00 -5.82
CA ASP A 15 -7.88 3.81 -5.57
C ASP A 15 -7.00 2.69 -4.99
N ILE A 16 -7.51 1.98 -3.99
CA ILE A 16 -6.77 0.92 -3.29
C ILE A 16 -7.68 -0.31 -3.17
N VAL A 17 -7.25 -1.41 -3.79
CA VAL A 17 -7.96 -2.68 -3.78
C VAL A 17 -7.10 -3.75 -3.11
N TYR A 18 -7.74 -4.63 -2.33
CA TYR A 18 -7.08 -5.74 -1.66
C TYR A 18 -7.46 -7.05 -2.35
N HIS A 19 -6.46 -7.86 -2.67
CA HIS A 19 -6.62 -9.19 -3.22
C HIS A 19 -5.87 -10.20 -2.35
N GLU A 20 -6.49 -11.35 -2.10
CA GLU A 20 -5.78 -12.50 -1.52
C GLU A 20 -5.40 -13.46 -2.64
N VAL A 21 -4.11 -13.77 -2.75
CA VAL A 21 -3.55 -14.67 -3.77
C VAL A 21 -2.65 -15.67 -3.06
N ASP A 22 -2.99 -16.96 -3.10
CA ASP A 22 -2.20 -18.04 -2.48
C ASP A 22 -1.71 -17.70 -1.06
N SER A 23 -2.63 -17.24 -0.20
CA SER A 23 -2.39 -16.78 1.20
C SER A 23 -1.56 -15.49 1.37
N MET A 24 -1.19 -14.84 0.28
CA MET A 24 -0.52 -13.54 0.26
C MET A 24 -1.54 -12.42 0.09
N LEU A 25 -1.36 -11.31 0.82
CA LEU A 25 -2.15 -10.11 0.60
C LEU A 25 -1.48 -9.24 -0.45
N VAL A 26 -2.22 -8.89 -1.49
CA VAL A 26 -1.84 -7.93 -2.53
C VAL A 26 -2.67 -6.67 -2.37
N ILE A 27 -2.01 -5.54 -2.29
CA ILE A 27 -2.60 -4.21 -2.23
C ILE A 27 -2.33 -3.55 -3.58
N ALA A 28 -3.34 -3.51 -4.44
CA ALA A 28 -3.26 -2.90 -5.75
C ALA A 28 -3.64 -1.42 -5.66
N VAL A 29 -2.78 -0.55 -6.21
CA VAL A 29 -2.94 0.90 -6.12
C VAL A 29 -3.03 1.49 -7.52
N THR A 30 -4.06 2.32 -7.75
CA THR A 30 -4.27 3.02 -9.02
C THR A 30 -4.33 4.53 -8.78
N GLY A 31 -3.72 5.30 -9.67
CA GLY A 31 -3.76 6.77 -9.66
C GLY A 31 -2.44 7.40 -9.19
N GLU A 32 -2.51 8.44 -8.36
CA GLU A 32 -1.36 9.29 -8.03
C GLU A 32 -1.02 9.24 -6.54
N VAL A 33 0.27 9.09 -6.24
CA VAL A 33 0.82 9.10 -4.87
C VAL A 33 1.60 10.40 -4.63
N ASP A 34 0.96 11.36 -3.98
CA ASP A 34 1.50 12.70 -3.71
C ASP A 34 1.38 13.08 -2.22
N LEU A 35 1.55 14.36 -1.87
CA LEU A 35 1.43 14.85 -0.49
C LEU A 35 0.03 14.62 0.13
N GLN A 36 -1.03 14.59 -0.68
CA GLN A 36 -2.41 14.39 -0.23
C GLN A 36 -2.74 12.90 -0.09
N THR A 37 -2.26 12.06 -1.00
CA THR A 37 -2.62 10.64 -1.06
C THR A 37 -1.65 9.73 -0.31
N ALA A 38 -0.40 10.15 -0.08
CA ALA A 38 0.61 9.38 0.65
C ALA A 38 0.18 8.90 2.05
N PRO A 39 -0.50 9.72 2.90
CA PRO A 39 -0.99 9.23 4.20
C PRO A 39 -2.00 8.08 4.08
N ALA A 40 -2.84 8.09 3.03
CA ALA A 40 -3.81 7.03 2.78
C ALA A 40 -3.10 5.73 2.34
N LEU A 41 -2.12 5.83 1.46
CA LEU A 41 -1.27 4.70 1.07
C LEU A 41 -0.55 4.09 2.28
N HIS A 42 0.09 4.92 3.12
CA HIS A 42 0.79 4.45 4.31
C HIS A 42 -0.14 3.64 5.22
N LYS A 43 -1.32 4.19 5.53
CA LYS A 43 -2.32 3.52 6.38
C LYS A 43 -2.80 2.20 5.79
N ALA A 44 -3.02 2.15 4.47
CA ALA A 44 -3.46 0.93 3.78
C ALA A 44 -2.39 -0.17 3.86
N VAL A 45 -1.13 0.18 3.60
CA VAL A 45 -0.02 -0.79 3.58
C VAL A 45 0.27 -1.32 4.98
N THR A 46 0.35 -0.46 6.00
CA THR A 46 0.59 -0.91 7.38
C THR A 46 -0.54 -1.79 7.89
N ALA A 47 -1.80 -1.40 7.64
CA ALA A 47 -2.95 -2.23 8.00
C ALA A 47 -3.04 -3.54 7.19
N GLY A 48 -2.45 -3.59 6.00
CA GLY A 48 -2.30 -4.81 5.23
C GLY A 48 -1.25 -5.74 5.82
N ILE A 49 -0.07 -5.21 6.15
CA ILE A 49 1.01 -5.94 6.84
C ILE A 49 0.49 -6.53 8.16
N GLU A 50 -0.25 -5.76 8.97
CA GLU A 50 -0.84 -6.27 10.22
C GLU A 50 -1.83 -7.43 10.03
N ARG A 51 -2.40 -7.57 8.83
CA ARG A 51 -3.31 -8.68 8.49
C ARG A 51 -2.56 -9.91 7.98
N THR A 52 -1.35 -9.75 7.43
CA THR A 52 -0.59 -10.90 6.94
C THR A 52 -0.09 -11.70 8.15
N ARG A 53 -0.52 -12.96 8.26
CA ARG A 53 -0.24 -13.82 9.43
C ARG A 53 1.20 -14.36 9.40
N GLY A 54 2.19 -13.50 9.22
CA GLY A 54 3.59 -13.85 8.97
C GLY A 54 3.92 -14.07 7.49
N GLU A 55 2.92 -14.01 6.60
CA GLU A 55 3.13 -14.03 5.16
C GLU A 55 3.59 -12.65 4.66
N PRO A 56 4.32 -12.55 3.53
CA PRO A 56 4.74 -11.25 3.02
C PRO A 56 3.54 -10.49 2.41
N CYS A 57 3.60 -9.17 2.46
CA CYS A 57 2.59 -8.29 1.86
C CYS A 57 3.10 -7.76 0.52
N VAL A 58 2.30 -7.79 -0.54
CA VAL A 58 2.63 -7.23 -1.84
C VAL A 58 1.92 -5.88 -2.01
N LEU A 59 2.67 -4.87 -2.41
CA LEU A 59 2.17 -3.60 -2.87
C LEU A 59 2.39 -3.51 -4.39
N ASP A 60 1.29 -3.51 -5.13
CA ASP A 60 1.30 -3.39 -6.59
C ASP A 60 1.05 -1.93 -7.00
N LEU A 61 2.08 -1.32 -7.59
CA LEU A 61 2.08 0.06 -8.06
C LEU A 61 2.08 0.14 -9.60
N THR A 62 1.80 -0.97 -10.31
CA THR A 62 1.85 -1.02 -11.78
C THR A 62 0.89 -0.02 -12.45
N THR A 63 -0.22 0.31 -11.80
CA THR A 63 -1.23 1.28 -12.26
C THR A 63 -1.09 2.67 -11.63
N VAL A 64 0.00 2.94 -10.91
CA VAL A 64 0.31 4.26 -10.38
C VAL A 64 0.94 5.12 -11.47
N THR A 65 0.32 6.26 -11.77
CA THR A 65 0.74 7.17 -12.85
C THR A 65 1.71 8.26 -12.39
N PHE A 66 1.77 8.52 -11.08
CA PHE A 66 2.66 9.50 -10.49
C PHE A 66 3.07 9.09 -9.07
N LEU A 67 4.37 9.20 -8.76
CA LEU A 67 4.93 8.96 -7.44
C LEU A 67 5.82 10.14 -7.04
N GLY A 68 5.29 11.00 -6.18
CA GLY A 68 6.03 12.13 -5.61
C GLY A 68 6.99 11.73 -4.50
N SER A 69 7.78 12.69 -4.01
CA SER A 69 8.72 12.48 -2.91
C SER A 69 8.05 12.01 -1.61
N ALA A 70 6.85 12.53 -1.31
CA ALA A 70 6.04 12.07 -0.19
C ALA A 70 5.69 10.57 -0.30
N GLY A 71 5.36 10.12 -1.52
CA GLY A 71 5.12 8.71 -1.79
C GLY A 71 6.36 7.84 -1.60
N LEU A 72 7.53 8.29 -2.08
CA LEU A 72 8.80 7.58 -1.84
C LEU A 72 9.10 7.45 -0.35
N THR A 73 8.93 8.52 0.43
CA THR A 73 9.08 8.48 1.90
C THR A 73 8.13 7.46 2.51
N THR A 74 6.86 7.45 2.10
CA THR A 74 5.88 6.45 2.54
C THR A 74 6.30 5.02 2.21
N LEU A 75 6.87 4.75 1.03
CA LEU A 75 7.36 3.40 0.68
C LEU A 75 8.52 2.97 1.59
N VAL A 76 9.43 3.89 1.91
CA VAL A 76 10.55 3.62 2.84
C VAL A 76 10.01 3.29 4.23
N GLU A 77 9.12 4.13 4.76
CA GLU A 77 8.52 3.95 6.09
C GLU A 77 7.75 2.63 6.20
N ALA A 78 6.93 2.30 5.18
CA ALA A 78 6.17 1.06 5.16
C ALA A 78 7.07 -0.19 5.04
N THR A 79 8.18 -0.08 4.29
CA THR A 79 9.18 -1.17 4.20
C THR A 79 9.83 -1.40 5.57
N SER A 80 10.29 -0.34 6.23
CA SER A 80 10.86 -0.43 7.58
C SER A 80 9.88 -0.98 8.62
N PHE A 81 8.59 -0.64 8.51
CA PHE A 81 7.54 -1.18 9.36
C PHE A 81 7.39 -2.70 9.20
N GLY A 82 7.36 -3.21 7.97
CA GLY A 82 7.30 -4.64 7.70
C GLY A 82 8.56 -5.40 8.16
N GLU A 83 9.73 -4.83 7.94
CA GLU A 83 11.02 -5.40 8.39
C GLU A 83 11.07 -5.57 9.91
N ALA A 84 10.65 -4.54 10.67
CA ALA A 84 10.60 -4.60 12.13
C ALA A 84 9.71 -5.73 12.67
N ARG A 85 8.74 -6.18 11.85
CA ARG A 85 7.78 -7.24 12.18
C ARG A 85 8.15 -8.60 11.60
N ARG A 86 9.22 -8.69 10.80
CA ARG A 86 9.59 -9.88 10.00
C ARG A 86 8.51 -10.27 8.97
N GLU A 87 7.74 -9.30 8.51
CA GLU A 87 6.68 -9.41 7.50
C GLU A 87 7.07 -8.50 6.33
N PRO A 88 8.01 -8.90 5.45
CA PRO A 88 8.60 -7.98 4.48
C PRO A 88 7.58 -7.51 3.44
N LEU A 89 7.62 -6.21 3.14
CA LEU A 89 6.87 -5.62 2.03
C LEU A 89 7.58 -5.92 0.70
N ARG A 90 6.82 -6.43 -0.27
CA ARG A 90 7.27 -6.62 -1.65
C ARG A 90 6.59 -5.58 -2.52
N ILE A 91 7.36 -4.87 -3.35
CA ILE A 91 6.82 -3.82 -4.21
C ILE A 91 6.92 -4.30 -5.66
N VAL A 92 5.81 -4.26 -6.37
CA VAL A 92 5.72 -4.52 -7.80
C VAL A 92 5.52 -3.18 -8.50
N VAL A 93 6.34 -2.93 -9.51
CA VAL A 93 6.25 -1.78 -10.39
C VAL A 93 6.15 -2.27 -11.83
N ASP A 94 5.68 -1.38 -12.70
CA ASP A 94 5.79 -1.54 -14.15
C ASP A 94 7.27 -1.68 -14.58
N SER A 95 7.47 -2.11 -15.81
CA SER A 95 8.73 -2.01 -16.52
C SER A 95 9.25 -0.57 -16.48
N THR A 96 10.48 -0.39 -16.01
CA THR A 96 11.15 0.91 -16.08
C THR A 96 11.30 1.30 -17.55
N VAL A 97 10.60 2.34 -18.01
CA VAL A 97 10.87 2.92 -19.33
C VAL A 97 12.23 3.62 -19.26
N PRO A 98 13.21 3.25 -20.11
CA PRO A 98 14.56 3.81 -20.08
C PRO A 98 14.63 5.29 -20.45
#